data_AF-A0A5K0XZE8-F1
#
_entry.id   AF-A0A5K0XZE8-F1
#
_cell.length_a   1.000
_cell.length_b   1.000
_cell.length_c   1.000
_cell.angle_alpha   90.00
_cell.angle_beta   90.00
_cell.angle_gamma   90.00
#
_symmetry.space_group_name_H-M   'P 1'
#
loop_
_entity.id
_entity.type
_entity.pdbx_description
1 polymer ?
#
loop_
_entity_poly.entity_id
_entity_poly.type
_entity_poly.pdbx_seq_one_letter_code
_entity_poly.pdbx_strand_id
1 'polypeptide(L)'
;KASMGERDWYFFSPRDRKYPTGLRTNRATEAGYWKTTGKDKEISSSGVHVGSKKTLVFYKGRAPKGEKTNWVMHEYRLASKFPPKLPK
;
A
#
# COMPACT_ATOMS: atom_id res chain seq x y z
N LYS A 1 8.40 -9.73 -16.50
CA LYS A 1 9.46 -8.75 -16.15
C LYS A 1 8.82 -7.37 -16.10
N ALA A 2 8.87 -6.66 -14.97
CA ALA A 2 8.28 -5.33 -14.87
C ALA A 2 9.10 -4.34 -15.72
N SER A 3 8.45 -3.50 -16.53
CA SER A 3 9.15 -2.38 -17.16
C SER A 3 9.44 -1.33 -16.09
N MET A 4 10.72 -1.12 -15.82
CA MET A 4 11.16 -0.06 -14.92
C MET A 4 10.84 1.27 -15.60
N GLY A 5 9.82 1.97 -15.11
CA GLY A 5 9.76 3.41 -15.34
C GLY A 5 10.98 4.02 -14.64
N GLU A 6 11.62 4.99 -15.27
CA GLU A 6 12.93 5.53 -14.85
C GLU A 6 12.98 6.05 -13.40
N ARG A 7 11.83 6.15 -12.71
CA ARG A 7 11.69 6.69 -11.34
C ARG A 7 10.73 5.92 -10.42
N ASP A 8 9.94 4.98 -10.95
CA ASP A 8 8.89 4.29 -10.20
C ASP A 8 8.89 2.79 -10.49
N TRP A 9 8.62 2.00 -9.45
CA TRP A 9 8.49 0.55 -9.54
C TRP A 9 7.14 0.08 -9.02
N TYR A 10 6.56 -0.89 -9.72
CA TYR A 10 5.27 -1.47 -9.40
C TYR A 10 5.42 -2.95 -9.09
N PHE A 11 4.76 -3.40 -8.02
CA PHE A 11 4.80 -4.78 -7.54
C PHE A 11 3.42 -5.23 -7.11
N PHE A 12 3.11 -6.51 -7.33
CA PHE A 12 2.03 -7.19 -6.63
C PHE A 12 2.61 -7.88 -5.40
N SER A 13 1.96 -7.71 -4.25
CA SER A 13 2.38 -8.32 -2.99
C SER A 13 1.19 -8.97 -2.28
N PRO A 14 1.33 -10.19 -1.74
CA PRO A 14 0.32 -10.80 -0.90
C PRO A 14 -0.02 -9.93 0.30
N ARG A 15 -1.27 -10.02 0.76
CA ARG A 15 -1.71 -9.28 1.95
C ARG A 15 -1.19 -9.96 3.22
N ASP A 16 -0.04 -9.52 3.71
CA ASP A 16 0.47 -9.97 5.00
C ASP A 16 -0.32 -9.32 6.15
N ARG A 17 -1.00 -10.13 6.96
CA ARG A 17 -1.76 -9.66 8.12
C ARG A 17 -0.86 -9.71 9.35
N LYS A 18 -0.77 -8.58 10.07
CA LYS A 18 -0.03 -8.49 11.34
C LYS A 18 -0.59 -9.46 12.39
N TYR A 19 -1.90 -9.71 12.35
CA TYR A 19 -2.59 -10.63 13.25
C TYR A 19 -3.58 -11.48 12.44
N PRO A 20 -3.78 -12.78 12.77
CA PRO A 20 -4.68 -13.66 12.03
C PRO A 20 -6.10 -13.09 11.87
N THR A 21 -6.62 -12.48 12.93
CA THR A 21 -7.98 -11.93 13.03
C THR A 21 -8.08 -10.45 12.66
N GLY A 22 -6.96 -9.79 12.33
CA GLY A 22 -6.89 -8.35 12.15
C GLY A 22 -6.87 -7.89 10.70
N LEU A 23 -7.40 -6.69 10.45
CA LEU A 23 -7.26 -6.00 9.15
C LEU A 23 -5.91 -5.30 8.98
N ARG A 24 -5.13 -5.21 10.06
CA ARG A 24 -3.84 -4.52 10.10
C ARG A 24 -2.79 -5.30 9.32
N THR A 25 -2.19 -4.65 8.34
CA THR A 25 -1.12 -5.22 7.52
C THR A 25 0.20 -5.16 8.28
N ASN A 26 0.99 -6.23 8.20
CA ASN A 26 2.36 -6.19 8.68
C ASN A 26 3.21 -5.39 7.69
N ARG A 27 3.98 -4.46 8.23
CA ARG A 27 4.76 -3.49 7.46
C ARG A 27 6.17 -3.33 7.99
N ALA A 28 6.56 -4.20 8.90
CA ALA A 28 7.94 -4.34 9.34
C ALA A 28 8.70 -5.13 8.28
N THR A 29 9.94 -4.75 8.09
CA THR A 29 10.95 -5.43 7.29
C THR A 29 12.15 -5.65 8.19
N GLU A 30 13.13 -6.45 7.74
CA GLU A 30 14.37 -6.64 8.49
C GLU A 30 15.11 -5.30 8.73
N ALA A 31 15.16 -4.44 7.71
CA ALA A 31 15.92 -3.19 7.75
C ALA A 31 15.16 -1.99 8.33
N GLY A 32 13.85 -2.10 8.56
CA GLY A 32 13.01 -0.95 8.91
C GLY A 32 11.52 -1.21 8.88
N TYR A 33 10.71 -0.16 8.81
CA TYR A 33 9.25 -0.28 8.79
C TYR A 33 8.58 0.79 7.94
N TRP A 34 7.44 0.45 7.34
CA TRP A 34 6.60 1.40 6.60
C TRP A 34 5.55 2.02 7.52
N LYS A 35 5.55 3.35 7.59
CA LYS A 35 4.58 4.13 8.35
C LYS A 35 3.61 4.82 7.39
N THR A 36 2.31 4.74 7.68
CA THR A 36 1.28 5.48 6.93
C THR A 36 1.47 6.97 7.10
N THR A 37 1.33 7.72 6.00
CA THR A 37 1.36 9.18 5.99
C THR A 37 0.17 9.73 5.23
N GLY A 38 -0.38 10.84 5.71
CA GLY A 38 -1.58 11.46 5.14
C GLY A 38 -2.85 10.63 5.33
N LYS A 39 -3.93 11.14 4.73
CA LYS A 39 -5.23 10.48 4.67
C LYS A 39 -5.26 9.50 3.49
N ASP A 40 -5.89 8.35 3.69
CA ASP A 40 -6.17 7.40 2.60
C ASP A 40 -7.01 8.09 1.52
N LYS A 41 -6.70 7.81 0.25
CA LYS A 41 -7.48 8.29 -0.90
C LYS A 41 -8.39 7.18 -1.40
N GLU A 42 -9.67 7.46 -1.54
CA GLU A 42 -10.59 6.60 -2.28
C GLU A 42 -10.34 6.74 -3.78
N ILE A 43 -10.53 5.65 -4.50
CA ILE A 43 -10.42 5.58 -5.95
C ILE A 43 -11.80 5.20 -6.46
N SER A 44 -12.37 6.06 -7.31
CA SER A 44 -13.61 5.81 -8.02
C SER A 44 -13.37 5.75 -9.52
N SER A 45 -14.16 4.94 -10.20
CA SER A 45 -14.23 4.89 -11.66
C SER A 45 -15.71 4.92 -12.06
N SER A 46 -16.08 5.84 -12.94
CA SER A 46 -17.47 6.00 -13.41
C SER A 46 -18.50 6.11 -12.27
N GLY A 47 -18.15 6.81 -11.19
CA GLY A 47 -19.01 6.98 -10.01
C GLY A 47 -19.06 5.77 -9.05
N VAL A 48 -18.35 4.68 -9.36
CA VAL A 48 -18.29 3.48 -8.51
C VAL A 48 -16.98 3.46 -7.72
N HIS A 49 -17.05 3.20 -6.42
CA HIS A 49 -15.85 3.02 -5.59
C HIS A 49 -15.15 1.70 -5.97
N VAL A 50 -13.95 1.83 -6.54
CA VAL A 50 -13.14 0.70 -7.04
C VAL A 50 -12.03 0.31 -6.07
N GLY A 51 -11.63 1.21 -5.17
CA GLY A 51 -10.59 0.87 -4.21
C GLY A 51 -10.07 2.04 -3.40
N SER A 52 -8.91 1.83 -2.80
CA SER A 52 -8.22 2.83 -1.99
C SER A 52 -6.72 2.84 -2.27
N LYS A 53 -6.11 4.01 -2.10
CA LYS A 53 -4.67 4.24 -2.13
C LYS A 53 -4.23 4.77 -0.78
N LYS A 54 -3.25 4.09 -0.20
CA LYS A 54 -2.58 4.47 1.05
C LYS A 54 -1.14 4.86 0.74
N THR A 55 -0.69 5.99 1.27
CA THR A 55 0.70 6.43 1.11
C THR A 55 1.49 6.09 2.36
N LEU A 56 2.69 5.56 2.17
CA LEU A 56 3.58 5.16 3.23
C LEU A 56 4.98 5.72 3.01
N VAL A 57 5.67 5.99 4.10
CA VAL A 57 7.08 6.38 4.12
C VAL A 57 7.86 5.32 4.87
N PHE A 58 9.00 4.92 4.32
CA PHE A 58 9.89 3.98 4.98
C PHE A 58 10.75 4.69 6.02
N TYR A 59 10.85 4.05 7.18
CA TYR A 59 11.76 4.42 8.24
C TYR A 59 12.81 3.33 8.40
N LYS A 60 14.09 3.67 8.32
CA LYS A 60 15.20 2.74 8.54
C LYS A 60 15.42 2.53 10.03
N GLY A 61 15.65 1.28 10.44
CA GLY A 61 15.84 0.91 11.85
C GLY A 61 14.55 0.55 12.59
N ARG A 62 14.65 0.35 13.92
CA ARG A 62 13.55 -0.22 14.72
C ARG A 62 12.55 0.84 15.18
N ALA A 63 11.26 0.57 14.99
CA ALA A 63 10.19 1.42 15.52
C ALA A 63 10.24 1.50 17.06
N PRO A 64 9.89 2.65 17.66
CA PRO A 64 9.48 3.91 17.03
C PRO A 64 10.64 4.86 16.68
N LYS A 65 11.90 4.47 16.93
CA LYS A 65 13.09 5.34 16.83
C LYS A 65 13.76 5.32 15.44
N GLY A 66 13.06 4.84 14.41
CA GLY A 66 13.64 4.76 13.07
C GLY A 66 13.84 6.13 12.44
N GLU A 67 14.76 6.22 11.49
CA GLU A 67 15.07 7.42 10.72
C GLU A 67 14.20 7.48 9.46
N LYS A 68 13.53 8.60 9.23
CA LYS A 68 12.70 8.81 8.04
C LYS A 68 13.57 8.83 6.79
N THR A 69 13.17 8.11 5.76
CA THR A 69 13.84 8.10 4.45
C THR A 69 12.99 8.78 3.38
N ASN A 70 13.53 8.93 2.17
CA ASN A 70 12.81 9.43 0.99
C ASN A 70 12.04 8.34 0.24
N TRP A 71 12.10 7.08 0.71
CA TRP A 71 11.36 5.98 0.09
C TRP A 71 9.87 6.10 0.40
N VAL A 72 9.07 6.21 -0.66
CA VAL A 72 7.62 6.30 -0.61
C VAL A 72 7.02 5.08 -1.28
N MET A 73 5.97 4.54 -0.66
CA MET A 73 5.16 3.48 -1.25
C MET A 73 3.72 3.95 -1.37
N HIS A 74 3.12 3.68 -2.52
CA HIS A 74 1.69 3.80 -2.76
C HIS A 74 1.07 2.41 -2.76
N GLU A 75 0.41 2.05 -1.66
CA GLU A 75 -0.26 0.77 -1.51
C GLU A 75 -1.71 0.90 -2.02
N TYR A 76 -2.02 0.24 -3.13
CA TYR A 76 -3.35 0.22 -3.73
C TYR A 76 -4.11 -1.04 -3.31
N ARG A 77 -5.40 -0.89 -3.01
CA ARG A 77 -6.28 -1.99 -2.63
C ARG A 77 -7.59 -1.93 -3.39
N LEU A 78 -8.02 -3.08 -3.90
CA LEU A 78 -9.34 -3.24 -4.49
C LEU A 78 -10.43 -3.17 -3.42
N ALA A 79 -11.57 -2.58 -3.74
CA ALA A 79 -12.76 -2.67 -2.93
C ALA A 79 -13.27 -4.11 -2.89
N SER A 80 -13.64 -4.62 -1.71
CA SER A 80 -14.15 -5.99 -1.54
C SER A 80 -15.50 -6.24 -2.22
N LYS A 81 -16.22 -5.18 -2.57
CA LYS A 81 -17.57 -5.23 -3.16
C LYS A 81 -17.59 -4.93 -4.67
N PHE A 82 -16.49 -5.19 -5.38
CA PHE A 82 -16.48 -4.99 -6.82
C PHE A 82 -17.56 -5.88 -7.48
N PRO A 83 -18.50 -5.34 -8.26
CA PRO A 83 -19.36 -6.17 -9.08
C PRO A 83 -18.48 -6.94 -10.09
N PRO A 84 -18.75 -8.22 -10.40
CA PRO A 84 -17.86 -9.08 -11.21
C PRO A 84 -17.59 -8.61 -12.65
N LYS A 85 -18.17 -7.49 -13.10
CA LYS A 85 -18.12 -7.04 -14.48
C LYS A 85 -17.78 -5.55 -14.53
N LEU A 86 -16.53 -5.26 -14.88
CA LEU A 86 -16.15 -3.95 -15.43
C LEU A 86 -16.80 -3.86 -16.82
N PRO A 87 -17.45 -2.74 -17.19
CA PRO A 87 -17.74 -2.44 -18.59
C PRO A 87 -16.41 -2.45 -19.36
N LYS A 88 -16.41 -3.13 -20.52
CA LYS A 88 -15.27 -3.15 -21.44
C LYS A 88 -14.95 -1.76 -21.96
#